data_AF-T2I884-F1
#
_entry.id   AF-T2I884-F1
#
_cell.length_a   1.000
_cell.length_b   1.000
_cell.length_c   1.000
_cell.angle_alpha   90.00
_cell.angle_beta   90.00
_cell.angle_gamma   90.00
#
_symmetry.space_group_name_H-M   'P 1'
#
loop_
_entity.id
_entity.type
_entity.pdbx_description
1 polymer ?
#
loop_
_entity_poly.entity_id
_entity_poly.type
_entity_poly.pdbx_seq_one_letter_code
_entity_poly.pdbx_strand_id
1 'polypeptide(L)'
;MKLAFIIDPIAKLDPGHDSTVAMMEAAQILGHEVWITEVHQLSVIDGKALAILSQVQLVPVTLKEGKWLSVPQWYELSSPELRCLEDMDAVFMRKDPPVTIRYLYATYILELINPEKTLVINSPQGLREANEKMYTLQFYSVMPETVVSQDKDIIRRFVEEKNKLCLNPWEEKQEKEFYF
;
A
#
# COMPACT_ATOMS: atom_id res chain seq x y z
N MET A 1 15.20 -15.74 0.59
CA MET A 1 15.22 -14.27 0.60
C MET A 1 14.62 -13.76 1.91
N LYS A 2 14.96 -12.54 2.31
CA LYS A 2 14.32 -11.77 3.38
C LYS A 2 13.46 -10.68 2.76
N LEU A 3 12.16 -10.77 2.96
CA LEU A 3 11.17 -9.86 2.39
C LEU A 3 10.52 -9.07 3.52
N ALA A 4 10.62 -7.74 3.48
CA ALA A 4 9.94 -6.87 4.43
C ALA A 4 8.65 -6.30 3.84
N PHE A 5 7.58 -6.27 4.61
CA PHE A 5 6.30 -5.70 4.24
C PHE A 5 5.95 -4.56 5.20
N ILE A 6 5.72 -3.37 4.64
CA ILE A 6 5.22 -2.20 5.36
C ILE A 6 3.71 -2.22 5.22
N ILE A 7 3.00 -2.51 6.31
CA ILE A 7 1.57 -2.85 6.29
C ILE A 7 0.76 -2.00 7.26
N ASP A 8 -0.56 -2.09 7.15
CA ASP A 8 -1.46 -1.79 8.25
C ASP A 8 -1.28 -2.82 9.39
N PRO A 9 -1.73 -2.53 10.63
CA PRO A 9 -1.58 -3.46 11.75
C PRO A 9 -2.04 -4.87 11.37
N ILE A 10 -1.15 -5.87 11.47
CA ILE A 10 -1.42 -7.23 10.98
C ILE A 10 -2.73 -7.81 11.55
N ALA A 11 -3.05 -7.50 12.81
CA ALA A 11 -4.27 -7.91 13.48
C ALA A 11 -5.58 -7.42 12.82
N LYS A 12 -5.50 -6.40 11.94
CA LYS A 12 -6.64 -5.83 11.21
C LYS A 12 -6.78 -6.39 9.80
N LEU A 13 -5.81 -7.15 9.31
CA LEU A 13 -5.87 -7.77 7.99
C LEU A 13 -6.82 -8.98 8.03
N ASP A 14 -7.47 -9.26 6.90
CA ASP A 14 -8.28 -10.47 6.71
C ASP A 14 -7.50 -11.49 5.88
N PRO A 15 -6.98 -12.57 6.46
CA PRO A 15 -6.21 -13.56 5.70
C PRO A 15 -6.98 -14.20 4.54
N GLY A 16 -8.30 -14.27 4.62
CA GLY A 16 -9.13 -14.86 3.56
C GLY A 16 -9.31 -13.98 2.33
N HIS A 17 -9.04 -12.67 2.43
CA HIS A 17 -9.32 -11.70 1.37
C HIS A 17 -8.19 -10.70 1.11
N ASP A 18 -7.22 -10.60 2.02
CA ASP A 18 -6.12 -9.64 1.93
C ASP A 18 -4.99 -10.17 1.05
N SER A 19 -4.78 -9.48 -0.08
CA SER A 19 -3.72 -9.83 -1.03
C SER A 19 -2.30 -9.71 -0.44
N THR A 20 -2.08 -8.84 0.55
CA THR A 20 -0.78 -8.75 1.25
C THR A 20 -0.52 -10.01 2.05
N VAL A 21 -1.53 -10.54 2.76
CA VAL A 21 -1.42 -11.82 3.47
C VAL A 21 -1.13 -12.95 2.48
N ALA A 22 -1.85 -13.01 1.37
CA ALA A 22 -1.61 -14.01 0.33
C ALA A 22 -0.17 -13.97 -0.23
N MET A 23 0.40 -12.78 -0.43
CA MET A 23 1.80 -12.61 -0.85
C MET A 23 2.79 -13.10 0.21
N MET A 24 2.55 -12.78 1.49
CA MET A 24 3.39 -13.23 2.59
C MET A 24 3.33 -14.76 2.74
N GLU A 25 2.14 -15.37 2.68
CA GLU A 25 1.99 -16.84 2.73
C GLU A 25 2.73 -17.51 1.57
N ALA A 26 2.56 -17.01 0.34
CA ALA A 26 3.26 -17.54 -0.82
C ALA A 26 4.78 -17.45 -0.67
N ALA A 27 5.30 -16.34 -0.12
CA ALA A 27 6.72 -16.20 0.17
C ALA A 27 7.22 -17.24 1.20
N GLN A 28 6.45 -17.49 2.26
CA GLN A 28 6.80 -18.51 3.25
C GLN A 28 6.76 -19.93 2.69
N ILE A 29 5.78 -20.25 1.84
CA ILE A 29 5.69 -21.55 1.14
C ILE A 29 6.95 -21.79 0.28
N LEU A 30 7.51 -20.74 -0.31
CA LEU A 30 8.76 -20.79 -1.06
C LEU A 30 10.03 -20.77 -0.19
N GLY A 31 9.89 -20.83 1.15
CA GLY A 31 11.01 -20.85 2.09
C GLY A 31 11.68 -19.49 2.29
N HIS A 32 11.00 -18.38 2.01
CA HIS A 32 11.52 -17.05 2.30
C HIS A 32 11.16 -16.61 3.73
N GLU A 33 12.02 -15.77 4.31
CA GLU A 33 11.73 -15.10 5.56
C GLU A 33 10.86 -13.88 5.28
N VAL A 34 9.76 -13.75 6.03
CA VAL A 34 8.85 -12.61 5.95
C VAL A 34 8.99 -11.78 7.21
N TRP A 35 9.22 -10.49 7.01
CA TRP A 35 9.34 -9.48 8.05
C TRP A 35 8.26 -8.43 7.84
N ILE A 36 7.70 -7.90 8.92
CA ILE A 36 6.67 -6.87 8.86
C ILE A 36 7.06 -5.66 9.70
N THR A 37 6.59 -4.49 9.27
CA THR A 37 6.67 -3.24 10.00
C THR A 37 5.48 -2.35 9.62
N GLU A 38 5.28 -1.27 10.36
CA GLU A 38 4.28 -0.25 10.06
C GLU A 38 4.95 1.09 9.72
N VAL A 39 4.22 1.98 9.02
CA VAL A 39 4.75 3.29 8.58
C VAL A 39 5.33 4.10 9.74
N HIS A 40 4.71 4.07 10.91
CA HIS A 40 5.16 4.85 12.07
C HIS A 40 6.42 4.29 12.75
N GLN A 41 6.87 3.09 12.35
CA GLN A 41 8.06 2.42 12.86
C GLN A 41 9.28 2.61 11.94
N LEU A 42 9.11 3.30 10.82
CA LEU A 42 10.21 3.69 9.93
C LEU A 42 11.02 4.83 10.55
N SER A 43 12.32 4.85 10.30
CA SER A 43 13.24 5.85 10.82
C SER A 43 14.40 6.09 9.86
N VAL A 44 15.01 7.27 9.98
CA VAL A 44 16.30 7.58 9.35
C VAL A 44 17.34 7.73 10.43
N ILE A 45 18.37 6.88 10.41
CA ILE A 45 19.49 6.93 11.36
C ILE A 45 20.78 6.88 10.53
N ASP A 46 21.68 7.83 10.74
CA ASP A 46 22.94 7.96 10.00
C ASP A 46 22.76 7.93 8.46
N GLY A 47 21.69 8.57 7.97
CA GLY A 47 21.37 8.64 6.54
C GLY A 47 20.86 7.33 5.94
N LYS A 48 20.56 6.32 6.76
CA LYS A 48 20.02 5.03 6.33
C LYS A 48 18.56 4.86 6.73
N ALA A 49 17.81 4.14 5.90
CA ALA A 49 16.45 3.73 6.21
C ALA A 49 16.48 2.51 7.15
N LEU A 50 15.94 2.68 8.35
CA LEU A 50 15.79 1.63 9.34
C LEU A 50 14.30 1.46 9.70
N ALA A 51 13.97 0.30 10.24
CA ALA A 51 12.63 0.01 10.74
C ALA A 51 12.69 -0.91 11.96
N ILE A 52 11.70 -0.78 12.86
CA ILE A 52 11.42 -1.82 13.84
C ILE A 52 10.68 -2.94 13.09
N LEU A 53 11.35 -4.08 12.93
CA LEU A 53 10.87 -5.23 12.17
C LEU A 53 10.62 -6.41 13.12
N SER A 54 9.53 -7.12 12.87
CA SER A 54 9.26 -8.44 13.46
C SER A 54 9.18 -9.46 12.35
N GLN A 55 9.85 -10.59 12.50
CA GLN A 55 9.63 -11.73 11.62
C GLN A 55 8.25 -12.30 11.91
N VAL A 56 7.51 -12.65 10.87
CA VAL A 56 6.18 -13.24 10.99
C VAL A 56 6.19 -14.69 10.50
N GLN A 57 5.50 -15.55 11.25
CA GLN A 57 5.12 -16.89 10.81
C GLN A 57 3.61 -16.92 10.63
N LEU A 58 3.13 -17.29 9.44
CA LEU A 58 1.72 -17.36 9.09
C LEU A 58 1.24 -18.81 9.10
N VAL A 59 0.01 -19.02 9.52
CA VAL A 59 -0.73 -20.26 9.32
C VAL A 59 -1.51 -20.11 8.01
N PRO A 60 -1.17 -20.85 6.94
CA PRO A 60 -1.78 -20.65 5.63
C PRO A 60 -3.30 -20.83 5.65
N VAL A 61 -4.00 -20.01 4.87
CA VAL A 61 -5.44 -20.20 4.65
C VAL A 61 -5.74 -21.48 3.87
N THR A 62 -6.93 -22.03 4.10
CA THR A 62 -7.40 -23.22 3.38
C THR A 62 -8.65 -22.91 2.56
N LEU A 63 -8.67 -23.36 1.30
CA LEU A 63 -9.85 -23.23 0.46
C LEU A 63 -10.86 -24.33 0.80
N LYS A 64 -12.04 -23.95 1.29
CA LYS A 64 -13.17 -24.86 1.51
C LYS A 64 -14.44 -24.25 0.93
N GLU A 65 -15.16 -25.02 0.13
CA GLU A 65 -16.44 -24.59 -0.48
C GLU A 65 -16.35 -23.24 -1.21
N GLY A 66 -15.23 -22.96 -1.87
CA GLY A 66 -15.00 -21.71 -2.60
C GLY A 66 -14.68 -20.50 -1.74
N LYS A 67 -14.43 -20.68 -0.42
CA LYS A 67 -14.01 -19.62 0.50
C LYS A 67 -12.66 -19.94 1.12
N TRP A 68 -11.81 -18.93 1.21
CA TRP A 68 -10.56 -19.01 1.96
C TRP A 68 -10.86 -18.86 3.45
N LEU A 69 -10.48 -19.86 4.24
CA LEU A 69 -10.75 -19.90 5.67
C LEU A 69 -9.42 -19.85 6.44
N SER A 70 -9.38 -18.99 7.45
CA SER A 70 -8.29 -18.85 8.40
C SER A 70 -8.66 -19.38 9.79
N VAL A 71 -7.66 -19.66 10.61
CA VAL A 71 -7.83 -19.93 12.04
C VAL A 71 -7.79 -18.61 12.83
N PRO A 72 -8.36 -18.53 14.05
CA PRO A 72 -8.32 -17.30 14.83
C PRO A 72 -6.90 -16.76 15.11
N GLN A 73 -5.96 -17.65 15.46
CA GLN A 73 -4.54 -17.33 15.61
C GLN A 73 -3.79 -17.70 14.34
N TRP A 74 -3.86 -16.83 13.33
CA TRP A 74 -3.29 -17.10 12.00
C TRP A 74 -1.86 -16.58 11.81
N TYR A 75 -1.28 -15.91 12.80
CA TYR A 75 0.10 -15.43 12.75
C TYR A 75 0.80 -15.51 14.12
N GLU A 76 2.12 -15.56 14.09
CA GLU A 76 3.00 -15.41 15.24
C GLU A 76 4.13 -14.43 14.90
N LEU A 77 4.49 -13.56 15.85
CA LEU A 77 5.53 -12.54 15.65
C LEU A 77 6.74 -12.83 16.53
N SER A 78 7.93 -12.66 15.96
CA SER A 78 9.17 -12.60 16.73
C SER A 78 9.23 -11.33 17.58
N SER A 79 10.17 -11.31 18.53
CA SER A 79 10.54 -10.06 19.20
C SER A 79 10.94 -9.00 18.16
N PRO A 80 10.52 -7.74 18.35
CA PRO A 80 10.82 -6.66 17.43
C PRO A 80 12.30 -6.26 17.52
N GLU A 81 12.90 -5.99 16.36
CA GLU A 81 14.32 -5.61 16.25
C GLU A 81 14.47 -4.39 15.33
N LEU A 82 15.35 -3.46 15.71
CA LEU A 82 15.74 -2.36 14.82
C LEU A 82 16.73 -2.88 13.78
N ARG A 83 16.36 -2.83 12.50
CA ARG A 83 17.21 -3.32 11.40
C ARG A 83 17.27 -2.31 10.26
N CYS A 84 18.34 -2.38 9.46
CA CYS A 84 18.42 -1.60 8.23
C CYS A 84 17.53 -2.25 7.17
N LEU A 85 16.77 -1.46 6.43
CA LEU A 85 15.97 -1.99 5.32
C LEU A 85 16.86 -2.51 4.19
N GLU A 86 18.12 -2.07 4.11
CA GLU A 86 19.14 -2.64 3.21
C GLU A 86 19.59 -4.06 3.59
N ASP A 87 19.19 -4.59 4.75
CA ASP A 87 19.44 -5.98 5.15
C ASP A 87 18.41 -6.96 4.53
N MET A 88 17.41 -6.43 3.82
CA MET A 88 16.36 -7.17 3.15
C MET A 88 16.66 -7.29 1.65
N ASP A 89 16.22 -8.38 1.02
CA ASP A 89 16.32 -8.53 -0.44
C ASP A 89 15.26 -7.65 -1.14
N ALA A 90 14.07 -7.53 -0.54
CA ALA A 90 13.02 -6.64 -1.02
C ALA A 90 12.15 -6.04 0.10
N VAL A 91 11.64 -4.85 -0.13
CA VAL A 91 10.72 -4.11 0.74
C VAL A 91 9.43 -3.79 -0.02
N PHE A 92 8.30 -4.27 0.48
CA PHE A 92 6.98 -4.05 -0.09
C PHE A 92 6.25 -2.94 0.67
N MET A 93 5.95 -1.82 0.02
CA MET A 93 5.06 -0.77 0.53
C MET A 93 3.60 -1.16 0.28
N ARG A 94 2.97 -1.74 1.30
CA ARG A 94 1.62 -2.34 1.25
C ARG A 94 0.63 -1.71 2.22
N LYS A 95 0.98 -0.55 2.78
CA LYS A 95 0.07 0.29 3.55
C LYS A 95 -1.09 0.72 2.64
N ASP A 96 -2.32 0.47 3.08
CA ASP A 96 -3.50 0.91 2.32
C ASP A 96 -3.61 2.44 2.29
N PRO A 97 -4.26 3.01 1.26
CA PRO A 97 -4.70 4.42 1.29
C PRO A 97 -5.49 4.76 2.57
N PRO A 98 -5.53 6.03 2.99
CA PRO A 98 -5.23 7.23 2.21
C PRO A 98 -3.75 7.61 2.12
N VAL A 99 -3.38 8.33 1.05
CA VAL A 99 -2.05 8.92 0.87
C VAL A 99 -1.92 10.17 1.74
N THR A 100 -1.67 9.95 3.02
CA THR A 100 -1.45 11.02 4.01
C THR A 100 -0.03 11.60 3.91
N ILE A 101 0.23 12.73 4.61
CA ILE A 101 1.60 13.26 4.78
C ILE A 101 2.55 12.18 5.35
N ARG A 102 2.07 11.33 6.28
CA ARG A 102 2.88 10.24 6.84
C ARG A 102 3.24 9.19 5.77
N TYR A 103 2.30 8.88 4.87
CA TYR A 103 2.56 8.01 3.72
C TYR A 103 3.65 8.62 2.82
N LEU A 104 3.55 9.92 2.52
CA LEU A 104 4.56 10.62 1.71
C LEU A 104 5.94 10.59 2.38
N TYR A 105 6.02 10.85 3.69
CA TYR A 105 7.28 10.76 4.43
C TYR A 105 7.88 9.35 4.41
N ALA A 106 7.06 8.31 4.49
CA ALA A 106 7.54 6.94 4.29
C ALA A 106 8.23 6.78 2.93
N THR A 107 7.66 7.32 1.85
CA THR A 107 8.30 7.23 0.51
C THR A 107 9.67 7.91 0.47
N TYR A 108 9.86 9.05 1.13
CA TYR A 108 11.18 9.69 1.19
C TYR A 108 12.19 8.87 2.00
N ILE A 109 11.76 8.21 3.06
CA ILE A 109 12.61 7.29 3.83
C ILE A 109 13.04 6.11 2.94
N LEU A 110 12.09 5.50 2.22
CA LEU A 110 12.37 4.35 1.36
C LEU A 110 13.27 4.68 0.16
N GLU A 111 13.31 5.93 -0.27
CA GLU A 111 14.18 6.39 -1.34
C GLU A 111 15.66 6.49 -0.93
N LEU A 112 15.96 6.41 0.38
CA LEU A 112 17.33 6.30 0.90
C LEU A 112 17.91 4.89 0.73
N ILE A 113 17.08 3.90 0.42
CA ILE A 113 17.52 2.51 0.23
C ILE A 113 18.31 2.41 -1.06
N ASN A 114 19.52 1.85 -0.99
CA ASN A 114 20.31 1.57 -2.18
C ASN A 114 19.64 0.50 -3.07
N PRO A 115 19.21 0.83 -4.31
CA PRO A 115 18.51 -0.11 -5.19
C PRO A 115 19.38 -1.29 -5.66
N GLU A 116 20.70 -1.17 -5.58
CA GLU A 116 21.63 -2.28 -5.89
C GLU A 116 21.65 -3.36 -4.80
N LYS A 117 21.14 -3.06 -3.59
CA LYS A 117 21.08 -3.99 -2.46
C LYS A 117 19.68 -4.52 -2.21
N THR A 118 18.67 -3.65 -2.31
CA THR A 118 17.31 -3.97 -1.90
C THR A 118 16.32 -3.40 -2.89
N LEU A 119 15.42 -4.26 -3.36
CA LEU A 119 14.34 -3.85 -4.25
C LEU A 119 13.16 -3.27 -3.46
N VAL A 120 12.76 -2.05 -3.76
CA VAL A 120 11.56 -1.43 -3.15
C VAL A 120 10.37 -1.53 -4.10
N ILE A 121 9.27 -2.11 -3.62
CA ILE A 121 8.07 -2.41 -4.40
C ILE A 121 6.85 -1.72 -3.77
N ASN A 122 6.18 -0.77 -4.41
CA ASN A 122 6.56 -0.12 -5.66
C ASN A 122 7.63 0.96 -5.45
N SER A 123 8.17 1.51 -6.55
CA SER A 123 9.12 2.64 -6.50
C SER A 123 8.56 3.79 -5.64
N PRO A 124 9.33 4.30 -4.66
CA PRO A 124 8.89 5.42 -3.83
C PRO A 124 8.57 6.68 -4.62
N GLN A 125 9.38 7.00 -5.64
CA GLN A 125 9.11 8.10 -6.56
C GLN A 125 7.79 7.86 -7.32
N GLY A 126 7.61 6.66 -7.86
CA GLY A 126 6.39 6.28 -8.56
C GLY A 126 5.14 6.43 -7.70
N LEU A 127 5.21 6.07 -6.41
CA LEU A 127 4.10 6.25 -5.47
C LEU A 127 3.71 7.72 -5.25
N ARG A 128 4.66 8.65 -5.34
CA ARG A 128 4.37 10.09 -5.23
C ARG A 128 3.82 10.69 -6.52
N GLU A 129 4.33 10.23 -7.66
CA GLU A 129 3.95 10.76 -8.98
C GLU A 129 2.64 10.17 -9.49
N ALA A 130 2.41 8.88 -9.25
CA ALA A 130 1.25 8.14 -9.73
C ALA A 130 0.10 8.15 -8.71
N ASN A 131 -0.40 9.34 -8.37
CA ASN A 131 -1.63 9.45 -7.58
C ASN A 131 -2.79 8.72 -8.29
N GLU A 132 -3.49 7.84 -7.56
CA GLU A 132 -4.49 6.91 -8.14
C GLU A 132 -5.57 7.60 -8.99
N LYS A 133 -5.89 8.87 -8.71
CA LYS A 133 -6.88 9.65 -9.48
C LYS A 133 -6.21 10.51 -10.55
N MET A 134 -5.21 11.31 -10.18
CA MET A 134 -4.57 12.27 -11.10
C MET A 134 -3.74 11.60 -12.19
N TYR A 135 -3.18 10.43 -11.93
CA TYR A 135 -2.36 9.73 -12.92
C TYR A 135 -3.15 9.35 -14.18
N THR A 136 -4.48 9.22 -14.07
CA THR A 136 -5.37 8.99 -15.22
C THR A 136 -5.31 10.09 -16.28
N LEU A 137 -4.96 11.33 -15.90
CA LEU A 137 -4.85 12.47 -16.82
C LEU A 137 -3.71 12.31 -17.84
N GLN A 138 -2.78 11.38 -17.61
CA GLN A 138 -1.75 11.02 -18.59
C GLN A 138 -2.31 10.17 -19.75
N PHE A 139 -3.55 9.69 -19.64
CA PHE A 139 -4.18 8.78 -20.59
C PHE A 139 -5.48 9.36 -21.17
N TYR A 140 -5.43 10.63 -21.57
CA TYR A 140 -6.61 11.40 -22.01
C TYR A 140 -7.44 10.71 -23.10
N SER A 141 -6.79 9.98 -24.03
CA SER A 141 -7.46 9.31 -25.13
C SER A 141 -8.34 8.11 -24.73
N VAL A 142 -8.20 7.60 -23.50
CA VAL A 142 -8.89 6.40 -23.01
C VAL A 142 -9.62 6.62 -21.68
N MET A 143 -9.67 7.86 -21.19
CA MET A 143 -10.40 8.23 -19.98
C MET A 143 -11.71 8.98 -20.34
N PRO A 144 -12.74 8.95 -19.47
CA PRO A 144 -13.89 9.82 -19.64
C PRO A 144 -13.51 11.29 -19.49
N GLU A 145 -14.29 12.18 -20.10
CA GLU A 145 -14.17 13.62 -19.87
C GLU A 145 -14.19 13.91 -18.36
N THR A 146 -13.18 14.61 -17.86
CA THR A 146 -12.94 14.78 -16.43
C THR A 146 -12.56 16.22 -16.14
N VAL A 147 -13.21 16.81 -15.12
CA VAL A 147 -12.85 18.10 -14.56
C VAL A 147 -12.23 17.91 -13.18
N VAL A 148 -11.12 18.60 -12.93
CA VAL A 148 -10.44 18.64 -11.63
C VAL A 148 -10.33 20.10 -11.24
N SER A 149 -11.04 20.50 -10.18
CA SER A 149 -11.07 21.89 -9.72
C SER A 149 -11.39 21.98 -8.24
N GLN A 150 -10.89 23.03 -7.59
CA GLN A 150 -11.35 23.47 -6.27
C GLN A 150 -12.43 24.55 -6.37
N ASP A 151 -12.61 25.16 -7.55
CA ASP A 151 -13.63 26.15 -7.84
C ASP A 151 -14.97 25.47 -8.15
N LYS A 152 -15.96 25.72 -7.30
CA LYS A 152 -17.31 25.18 -7.42
C LYS A 152 -18.04 25.64 -8.67
N ASP A 153 -17.76 26.83 -9.18
CA ASP A 153 -18.43 27.36 -10.38
C ASP A 153 -17.88 26.73 -11.65
N ILE A 154 -16.60 26.30 -11.66
CA ILE A 154 -16.06 25.46 -12.73
C ILE A 154 -16.74 24.09 -12.70
N ILE A 155 -16.84 23.46 -11.53
CA ILE A 155 -17.47 22.15 -11.38
C ILE A 155 -18.95 22.23 -11.81
N ARG A 156 -19.70 23.23 -11.36
CA ARG A 156 -21.12 23.40 -11.68
C ARG A 156 -21.35 23.52 -13.18
N ARG A 157 -20.55 24.33 -13.89
CA ARG A 157 -20.66 24.46 -15.35
C ARG A 157 -20.40 23.14 -16.07
N PHE A 158 -19.37 22.41 -15.66
CA PHE A 158 -19.10 21.08 -16.23
C PHE A 158 -20.24 20.10 -15.96
N VAL A 159 -20.84 20.15 -14.77
CA VAL A 159 -22.02 19.34 -14.40
C VAL A 159 -23.21 19.69 -15.30
N GLU A 160 -23.51 20.97 -15.51
CA GLU A 160 -24.63 21.44 -16.33
C GLU A 160 -24.49 21.04 -17.81
N GLU A 161 -23.25 20.93 -18.32
CA GLU A 161 -22.96 20.49 -19.69
C GLU A 161 -23.12 18.97 -19.91
N LYS A 162 -23.15 18.17 -18.84
CA LYS A 162 -23.15 16.70 -18.91
C LYS A 162 -24.48 16.12 -18.43
N ASN A 163 -25.05 15.23 -19.24
CA ASN A 163 -26.30 14.54 -18.87
C ASN A 163 -26.15 13.53 -17.72
N LYS A 164 -24.96 12.93 -17.55
CA LYS A 164 -24.67 11.94 -16.49
C LYS A 164 -23.21 12.07 -16.06
N LEU A 165 -22.94 12.02 -14.75
CA LEU A 165 -21.58 12.12 -14.24
C LEU A 165 -21.39 11.42 -12.89
N CYS A 166 -20.14 11.23 -12.51
CA CYS A 166 -19.73 10.74 -11.21
C CYS A 166 -18.87 11.82 -10.54
N LEU A 167 -19.23 12.23 -9.33
CA LEU A 167 -18.47 13.19 -8.54
C LEU A 167 -17.79 12.46 -7.38
N ASN A 168 -16.47 12.60 -7.25
CA ASN A 168 -15.70 11.87 -6.26
C ASN A 168 -14.82 12.84 -5.43
N PRO A 169 -14.76 12.70 -4.09
CA PRO A 169 -13.84 13.46 -3.25
C PRO A 169 -12.39 13.00 -3.45
N TRP A 170 -11.41 13.79 -2.99
CA TRP A 170 -9.99 13.54 -3.21
C TRP A 170 -9.38 12.48 -2.30
N GLU A 171 -9.57 12.60 -0.99
CA GLU A 171 -8.67 11.95 -0.02
C GLU A 171 -9.16 10.61 0.55
N GLU A 172 -10.43 10.22 0.36
CA GLU A 172 -10.93 8.97 0.97
C GLU A 172 -11.53 8.00 -0.05
N LYS A 173 -11.44 6.69 0.28
CA LYS A 173 -12.31 5.61 -0.25
C LYS A 173 -13.74 5.79 0.30
N GLN A 174 -14.27 7.02 0.35
CA GLN A 174 -15.69 7.23 0.65
C GLN A 174 -16.54 6.99 -0.59
N GLU A 175 -17.81 6.67 -0.34
CA GLU A 175 -18.81 6.31 -1.34
C GLU A 175 -18.80 7.28 -2.52
N LYS A 176 -18.73 6.72 -3.73
CA LYS A 176 -18.87 7.48 -4.97
C LYS A 176 -20.31 7.99 -5.01
N GLU A 177 -20.50 9.30 -5.03
CA GLU A 177 -21.82 9.86 -5.30
C GLU A 177 -22.04 9.89 -6.82
N PHE A 178 -22.98 9.05 -7.25
CA PHE A 178 -23.40 8.99 -8.64
C PHE A 178 -24.60 9.93 -8.84
N TYR A 179 -24.42 10.91 -9.72
CA TYR A 179 -25.47 11.84 -10.12
C TYR A 179 -25.94 11.40 -11.51
N PHE A 180 -27.12 10.78 -11.57
CA PHE A 180 -27.72 10.20 -12.78
C PHE A 180 -28.70 11.13 -13.47
#